data_AF-A0A177PU21-F1
#
_entry.id   AF-A0A177PU21-F1
#
_cell.length_a   1.000
_cell.length_b   1.000
_cell.length_c   1.000
_cell.angle_alpha   90.00
_cell.angle_beta   90.00
_cell.angle_gamma   90.00
#
_symmetry.space_group_name_H-M   'P 1'
#
loop_
_entity.id
_entity.type
_entity.pdbx_description
1 polymer ?
#
loop_
_entity_poly.entity_id
_entity_poly.type
_entity_poly.pdbx_seq_one_letter_code
_entity_poly.pdbx_strand_id
1 'polypeptide(L)'
;MVTLSLKLLVAVILAATFGTSLAAARASDVEPAATDLTGVWNGTWTSTNPPGPSGTIRVEGTQSGTSLNGAIEITNSLCMTTGTLTGTIVGSAINFGVVQGDNTIEFNGNANGTALSGTWFSASCFNSSGTWEATITTTGPTPVIDSVSPAAVKAGGPGFVLSLAGSAFASGVAVTWDGTPLNMAAAPTETALLLTVTPDLYPAPKSITITVTNPGGGATQRTFAVRQNSTADADCDGDVDATDAVAVMRSIAALSGPPIPVVCQFSTTPPGDADLDGTITLSDALYVLRVVAGILPQ
;
A
#
# COMPACT_ATOMS: atom_id res chain seq x y z
N MET A 1 -80.47 -46.90 -18.22
CA MET A 1 -80.91 -46.25 -19.48
C MET A 1 -81.69 -45.00 -19.12
N VAL A 2 -81.58 -43.97 -19.96
CA VAL A 2 -82.09 -42.58 -19.87
C VAL A 2 -81.08 -41.56 -19.30
N THR A 3 -80.70 -40.70 -20.24
CA THR A 3 -79.77 -39.58 -20.30
C THR A 3 -80.43 -38.24 -19.94
N LEU A 4 -79.59 -37.23 -19.62
CA LEU A 4 -79.63 -35.77 -19.90
C LEU A 4 -79.10 -34.97 -18.69
N SER A 5 -78.41 -33.84 -18.76
CA SER A 5 -77.59 -33.15 -19.77
C SER A 5 -76.97 -31.91 -19.07
N LEU A 6 -75.74 -31.57 -19.45
CA LEU A 6 -75.15 -30.21 -19.52
C LEU A 6 -74.92 -29.37 -18.23
N LYS A 7 -73.63 -29.11 -17.92
CA LYS A 7 -73.06 -27.74 -17.99
C LYS A 7 -71.52 -27.76 -17.93
N LEU A 8 -70.95 -27.00 -18.85
CA LEU A 8 -69.54 -26.75 -19.14
C LEU A 8 -68.87 -25.95 -17.99
N LEU A 9 -67.71 -26.38 -17.50
CA LEU A 9 -66.73 -25.49 -16.87
C LEU A 9 -65.31 -26.01 -17.11
N VAL A 10 -64.49 -25.17 -17.74
CA VAL A 10 -63.09 -25.42 -18.09
C VAL A 10 -62.25 -25.41 -16.81
N ALA A 11 -61.55 -26.52 -16.51
CA ALA A 11 -60.57 -26.58 -15.42
C ALA A 11 -59.17 -26.30 -15.98
N VAL A 12 -58.62 -25.14 -15.64
CA VAL A 12 -57.21 -24.79 -15.88
C VAL A 12 -56.37 -25.52 -14.84
N ILE A 13 -55.48 -26.40 -15.31
CA ILE A 13 -54.50 -27.12 -14.49
C ILE A 13 -53.32 -26.17 -14.25
N LEU A 14 -53.09 -25.77 -12.99
CA LEU A 14 -51.84 -25.17 -12.56
C LEU A 14 -51.18 -26.10 -11.54
N ALA A 15 -50.29 -26.97 -12.03
CA ALA A 15 -49.42 -27.79 -11.21
C ALA A 15 -48.21 -26.96 -10.78
N ALA A 16 -48.24 -26.45 -9.53
CA ALA A 16 -47.04 -25.95 -8.87
C ALA A 16 -46.31 -27.15 -8.24
N THR A 17 -45.32 -27.67 -8.96
CA THR A 17 -44.34 -28.61 -8.40
C THR A 17 -43.44 -27.85 -7.44
N PHE A 18 -43.50 -28.20 -6.15
CA PHE A 18 -42.53 -27.78 -5.15
C PHE A 18 -41.15 -28.32 -5.54
N GLY A 19 -40.30 -27.46 -6.10
CA GLY A 19 -38.87 -27.71 -6.21
C GLY A 19 -38.24 -27.52 -4.83
N THR A 20 -37.88 -28.61 -4.18
CA THR A 20 -36.97 -28.59 -3.03
C THR A 20 -35.58 -28.19 -3.52
N SER A 21 -35.27 -26.89 -3.47
CA SER A 21 -33.88 -26.46 -3.46
C SER A 21 -33.31 -26.80 -2.07
N LEU A 22 -32.38 -27.75 -2.03
CA LEU A 22 -31.48 -27.88 -0.90
C LEU A 22 -30.65 -26.60 -0.84
N ALA A 23 -31.11 -25.62 -0.07
CA ALA A 23 -30.21 -24.59 0.46
C ALA A 23 -29.27 -25.31 1.43
N ALA A 24 -28.08 -25.63 0.96
CA ALA A 24 -26.96 -25.96 1.82
C ALA A 24 -26.80 -24.80 2.82
N ALA A 25 -27.07 -25.06 4.10
CA ALA A 25 -26.66 -24.18 5.17
C ALA A 25 -25.13 -24.06 5.09
N ARG A 26 -24.65 -22.97 4.49
CA ARG A 26 -23.23 -22.60 4.58
C ARG A 26 -22.98 -22.07 5.98
N ALA A 27 -21.78 -22.36 6.46
CA ALA A 27 -21.26 -22.07 7.80
C ALA A 27 -21.57 -20.65 8.28
N SER A 28 -21.73 -20.49 9.59
CA SER A 28 -21.90 -19.23 10.33
C SER A 28 -21.34 -18.01 9.59
N ASP A 29 -22.24 -17.15 9.11
CA ASP A 29 -21.90 -15.83 8.61
C ASP A 29 -21.41 -14.98 9.79
N VAL A 30 -20.13 -15.14 10.14
CA VAL A 30 -19.42 -14.21 11.01
C VAL A 30 -19.16 -12.97 10.15
N GLU A 31 -19.89 -11.90 10.42
CA GLU A 31 -19.65 -10.59 9.79
C GLU A 31 -18.18 -10.20 10.01
N PRO A 32 -17.39 -9.97 8.94
CA PRO A 32 -15.99 -9.63 9.07
C PRO A 32 -15.84 -8.32 9.85
N ALA A 33 -14.81 -8.25 10.70
CA ALA A 33 -14.51 -7.04 11.46
C ALA A 33 -14.38 -5.84 10.52
N ALA A 34 -15.05 -4.73 10.85
CA ALA A 34 -15.15 -3.56 9.99
C ALA A 34 -13.81 -2.79 9.86
N THR A 35 -12.83 -3.04 10.72
CA THR A 35 -11.51 -2.39 10.73
C THR A 35 -10.50 -3.32 11.41
N ASP A 36 -9.28 -3.42 10.89
CA ASP A 36 -8.17 -4.09 11.58
C ASP A 36 -7.73 -3.22 12.77
N LEU A 37 -7.91 -3.74 13.98
CA LEU A 37 -7.58 -3.07 15.23
C LEU A 37 -6.16 -3.37 15.72
N THR A 38 -5.34 -4.05 14.91
CA THR A 38 -3.94 -4.34 15.24
C THR A 38 -3.14 -3.05 15.38
N GLY A 39 -2.46 -2.89 16.52
CA GLY A 39 -1.54 -1.80 16.79
C GLY A 39 -1.66 -1.23 18.21
N VAL A 40 -1.09 -0.03 18.39
CA VAL A 40 -1.00 0.65 19.68
C VAL A 40 -2.03 1.78 19.77
N TRP A 41 -3.04 1.60 20.60
CA TRP A 41 -4.08 2.57 20.89
C TRP A 41 -3.77 3.33 22.16
N ASN A 42 -3.85 4.66 22.13
CA ASN A 42 -3.64 5.52 23.30
C ASN A 42 -4.93 6.28 23.60
N GLY A 43 -5.27 6.40 24.88
CA GLY A 43 -6.59 6.87 25.27
C GLY A 43 -6.70 7.31 26.72
N THR A 44 -7.93 7.61 27.11
CA THR A 44 -8.28 7.97 28.49
C THR A 44 -9.40 7.07 29.03
N TRP A 45 -9.47 6.98 30.35
CA TRP A 45 -10.55 6.30 31.06
C TRP A 45 -10.99 7.14 32.26
N THR A 46 -12.27 7.01 32.63
CA THR A 46 -12.86 7.73 33.75
C THR A 46 -13.81 6.84 34.54
N SER A 47 -13.71 6.80 35.88
CA SER A 47 -14.73 6.17 36.73
C SER A 47 -15.97 7.04 36.85
N THR A 48 -17.13 6.47 36.52
CA THR A 48 -18.44 7.14 36.60
C THR A 48 -19.29 6.61 37.76
N ASN A 49 -19.16 5.34 38.12
CA ASN A 49 -19.90 4.75 39.22
C ASN A 49 -19.04 3.74 40.01
N PRO A 50 -18.68 4.05 41.27
CA PRO A 50 -18.76 5.39 41.87
C PRO A 50 -17.86 6.39 41.11
N PRO A 51 -18.19 7.70 41.10
CA PRO A 51 -17.27 8.72 40.57
C PRO A 51 -15.93 8.62 41.27
N GLY A 52 -14.85 8.67 40.51
CA GLY A 52 -13.54 8.34 41.05
C GLY A 52 -12.39 8.73 40.13
N PRO A 53 -11.25 8.02 40.22
CA PRO A 53 -10.08 8.37 39.45
C PRO A 53 -10.33 8.30 37.94
N SER A 54 -9.47 8.98 37.21
CA SER A 54 -9.39 8.99 35.76
C SER A 54 -7.92 8.96 35.36
N GLY A 55 -7.61 8.39 34.21
CA GLY A 55 -6.23 8.24 33.77
C GLY A 55 -6.13 7.96 32.29
N THR A 56 -4.97 7.46 31.89
CA THR A 56 -4.69 7.06 30.52
C THR A 56 -4.71 5.55 30.37
N ILE A 57 -5.03 5.10 29.17
CA ILE A 57 -4.87 3.71 28.74
C ILE A 57 -3.94 3.65 27.53
N ARG A 58 -3.10 2.62 27.47
CA ARG A 58 -2.35 2.22 26.28
C ARG A 58 -2.66 0.76 26.00
N VAL A 59 -3.30 0.47 24.87
CA VAL A 59 -3.63 -0.89 24.45
C VAL A 59 -2.72 -1.27 23.30
N GLU A 60 -2.05 -2.40 23.40
CA GLU A 60 -1.27 -3.00 22.33
C GLU A 60 -1.93 -4.31 21.94
N GLY A 61 -2.67 -4.30 20.83
CA GLY A 61 -3.52 -5.41 20.41
C GLY A 61 -3.11 -5.97 19.04
N THR A 62 -3.27 -7.27 18.89
CA THR A 62 -3.13 -8.00 17.62
C THR A 62 -4.46 -8.68 17.31
N GLN A 63 -5.03 -8.36 16.15
CA GLN A 63 -6.26 -8.98 15.67
C GLN A 63 -5.96 -10.20 14.80
N SER A 64 -6.69 -11.29 15.06
CA SER A 64 -6.70 -12.48 14.21
C SER A 64 -8.14 -12.93 13.98
N GLY A 65 -8.67 -12.62 12.79
CA GLY A 65 -10.08 -12.79 12.48
C GLY A 65 -10.94 -11.92 13.41
N THR A 66 -11.79 -12.56 14.20
CA THR A 66 -12.63 -11.90 15.22
C THR A 66 -11.99 -11.86 16.60
N SER A 67 -10.80 -12.44 16.80
CA SER A 67 -10.13 -12.43 18.11
C SER A 67 -9.19 -11.22 18.21
N LEU A 68 -9.18 -10.58 19.37
CA LEU A 68 -8.21 -9.54 19.75
C LEU A 68 -7.42 -10.02 20.96
N ASN A 69 -6.09 -10.05 20.86
CA ASN A 69 -5.21 -10.43 21.96
C ASN A 69 -4.11 -9.39 22.15
N GLY A 70 -3.63 -9.19 23.37
CA GLY A 70 -2.60 -8.18 23.59
C GLY A 70 -2.31 -7.86 25.05
N ALA A 71 -1.83 -6.65 25.27
CA ALA A 71 -1.58 -6.10 26.59
C ALA A 71 -2.21 -4.71 26.71
N ILE A 72 -2.51 -4.33 27.95
CA ILE A 72 -2.93 -2.97 28.29
C ILE A 72 -2.10 -2.43 29.43
N GLU A 73 -1.83 -1.13 29.41
CA GLU A 73 -1.33 -0.34 30.52
C GLU A 73 -2.39 0.67 30.93
N ILE A 74 -2.61 0.81 32.24
CA ILE A 74 -3.62 1.69 32.84
C ILE A 74 -2.93 2.57 33.88
N THR A 75 -3.00 3.87 33.72
CA THR A 75 -2.45 4.82 34.70
C THR A 75 -3.52 5.28 35.69
N ASN A 76 -3.09 5.65 36.89
CA ASN A 76 -3.95 6.18 37.96
C ASN A 76 -5.09 5.24 38.40
N SER A 77 -4.92 3.93 38.18
CA SER A 77 -5.85 2.89 38.66
C SER A 77 -5.32 2.28 39.96
N LEU A 78 -6.21 2.09 40.92
CA LEU A 78 -5.89 1.50 42.24
C LEU A 78 -5.89 -0.03 42.22
N CYS A 79 -6.42 -0.64 41.17
CA CYS A 79 -6.68 -2.09 41.11
C CYS A 79 -5.71 -2.82 40.20
N MET A 80 -5.26 -2.17 39.14
CA MET A 80 -4.27 -2.72 38.22
C MET A 80 -3.66 -1.63 37.36
N THR A 81 -2.38 -1.81 37.03
CA THR A 81 -1.63 -0.89 36.16
C THR A 81 -1.27 -1.49 34.82
N THR A 82 -1.34 -2.82 34.69
CA THR A 82 -1.13 -3.55 33.44
C THR A 82 -2.01 -4.79 33.40
N GLY A 83 -2.17 -5.44 32.24
CA GLY A 83 -2.82 -6.75 32.17
C GLY A 83 -2.80 -7.35 30.79
N THR A 84 -3.07 -8.66 30.71
CA THR A 84 -3.23 -9.38 29.45
C THR A 84 -4.64 -9.17 28.93
N LEU A 85 -4.77 -8.74 27.69
CA LEU A 85 -6.02 -8.48 27.00
C LEU A 85 -6.41 -9.67 26.14
N THR A 86 -7.66 -10.12 26.26
CA THR A 86 -8.29 -11.09 25.35
C THR A 86 -9.71 -10.67 25.03
N GLY A 87 -10.10 -10.74 23.76
CA GLY A 87 -11.39 -10.21 23.34
C GLY A 87 -11.86 -10.67 21.97
N THR A 88 -13.01 -10.15 21.60
CA THR A 88 -13.73 -10.44 20.36
C THR A 88 -14.18 -9.17 19.67
N ILE A 89 -14.22 -9.23 18.34
CA ILE A 89 -14.64 -8.16 17.44
C ILE A 89 -15.72 -8.73 16.51
N VAL A 90 -16.87 -8.08 16.45
CA VAL A 90 -17.98 -8.43 15.55
C VAL A 90 -18.52 -7.15 14.92
N GLY A 91 -18.36 -7.00 13.60
CA GLY A 91 -18.65 -5.74 12.91
C GLY A 91 -17.81 -4.59 13.48
N SER A 92 -18.47 -3.59 14.08
CA SER A 92 -17.82 -2.49 14.81
C SER A 92 -17.79 -2.69 16.33
N ALA A 93 -18.47 -3.70 16.87
CA ALA A 93 -18.52 -3.94 18.31
C ALA A 93 -17.24 -4.64 18.79
N ILE A 94 -16.71 -4.17 19.92
CA ILE A 94 -15.50 -4.67 20.56
C ILE A 94 -15.83 -5.03 22.00
N ASN A 95 -15.52 -6.25 22.39
CA ASN A 95 -15.59 -6.68 23.79
C ASN A 95 -14.28 -7.37 24.16
N PHE A 96 -13.56 -6.86 25.15
CA PHE A 96 -12.34 -7.51 25.65
C PHE A 96 -12.26 -7.48 27.17
N GLY A 97 -11.73 -8.56 27.73
CA GLY A 97 -11.35 -8.66 29.12
C GLY A 97 -9.87 -8.39 29.31
N VAL A 98 -9.52 -7.80 30.43
CA VAL A 98 -8.13 -7.62 30.89
C VAL A 98 -7.98 -8.33 32.22
N VAL A 99 -6.90 -9.12 32.35
CA VAL A 99 -6.60 -9.87 33.58
C VAL A 99 -5.21 -9.50 34.12
N GLN A 100 -5.11 -9.27 35.43
CA GLN A 100 -3.84 -9.16 36.17
C GLN A 100 -3.99 -9.83 37.54
N GLY A 101 -3.39 -11.01 37.71
CA GLY A 101 -3.64 -11.84 38.90
C GLY A 101 -5.12 -12.21 38.99
N ASP A 102 -5.74 -11.93 40.14
CA ASP A 102 -7.18 -12.17 40.38
C ASP A 102 -8.08 -11.02 39.89
N ASN A 103 -7.50 -9.88 39.48
CA ASN A 103 -8.25 -8.71 39.04
C ASN A 103 -8.63 -8.84 37.56
N THR A 104 -9.87 -8.46 37.27
CA THR A 104 -10.47 -8.52 35.94
C THR A 104 -11.23 -7.22 35.63
N ILE A 105 -11.02 -6.68 34.43
CA ILE A 105 -11.81 -5.56 33.90
C ILE A 105 -12.37 -5.98 32.54
N GLU A 106 -13.66 -5.76 32.34
CA GLU A 106 -14.33 -5.95 31.07
C GLU A 106 -14.51 -4.59 30.39
N PHE A 107 -14.13 -4.52 29.12
CA PHE A 107 -14.30 -3.34 28.27
C PHE A 107 -15.22 -3.71 27.12
N ASN A 108 -16.27 -2.91 26.96
CA ASN A 108 -17.25 -3.02 25.87
C ASN A 108 -17.26 -1.70 25.12
N GLY A 109 -17.32 -1.72 23.79
CA GLY A 109 -17.27 -0.49 22.99
C GLY A 109 -17.42 -0.71 21.50
N ASN A 110 -17.15 0.34 20.74
CA ASN A 110 -17.27 0.38 19.29
C ASN A 110 -16.04 0.99 18.62
N ALA A 111 -15.64 0.41 17.49
CA ALA A 111 -14.70 1.00 16.54
C ALA A 111 -15.41 1.96 15.59
N ASN A 112 -14.80 3.12 15.36
CA ASN A 112 -15.14 4.04 14.29
C ASN A 112 -13.84 4.57 13.66
N GLY A 113 -13.39 3.91 12.58
CA GLY A 113 -12.13 4.23 11.92
C GLY A 113 -10.94 4.12 12.88
N THR A 114 -10.29 5.24 13.17
CA THR A 114 -9.12 5.33 14.07
C THR A 114 -9.46 5.63 15.53
N ALA A 115 -10.74 5.58 15.90
CA ALA A 115 -11.22 5.83 17.26
C ALA A 115 -11.97 4.62 17.83
N LEU A 116 -11.72 4.31 19.10
CA LEU A 116 -12.47 3.40 19.93
C LEU A 116 -13.13 4.18 21.06
N SER A 117 -14.33 3.79 21.46
CA SER A 117 -14.98 4.33 22.64
C SER A 117 -15.93 3.32 23.25
N GLY A 118 -16.20 3.44 24.55
CA GLY A 118 -17.16 2.59 25.21
C GLY A 118 -17.16 2.70 26.72
N THR A 119 -17.55 1.61 27.36
CA THR A 119 -17.67 1.48 28.81
C THR A 119 -16.77 0.38 29.33
N TRP A 120 -16.35 0.50 30.58
CA TRP A 120 -15.65 -0.56 31.30
C TRP A 120 -16.37 -0.89 32.62
N PHE A 121 -16.21 -2.12 33.07
CA PHE A 121 -16.75 -2.61 34.34
C PHE A 121 -15.77 -3.56 35.02
N SER A 122 -15.70 -3.51 36.34
CA SER A 122 -14.90 -4.44 37.14
C SER A 122 -15.57 -4.78 38.45
N ALA A 123 -15.96 -6.04 38.61
CA ALA A 123 -16.49 -6.57 39.86
C ALA A 123 -15.38 -6.70 40.94
N SER A 124 -14.16 -7.03 40.53
CA SER A 124 -12.99 -7.21 41.43
C SER A 124 -12.40 -5.87 41.88
N CYS A 125 -12.58 -4.80 41.11
CA CYS A 125 -12.15 -3.45 41.47
C CYS A 125 -13.31 -2.62 42.04
N PHE A 126 -13.64 -2.83 43.31
CA PHE A 126 -14.67 -2.07 44.04
C PHE A 126 -16.05 -2.04 43.39
N ASN A 127 -16.38 -3.01 42.52
CA ASN A 127 -17.60 -3.02 41.73
C ASN A 127 -17.83 -1.69 40.97
N SER A 128 -16.80 -1.25 40.26
CA SER A 128 -16.76 0.07 39.60
C SER A 128 -16.95 0.00 38.09
N SER A 129 -17.45 1.09 37.51
CA SER A 129 -17.63 1.24 36.07
C SER A 129 -17.37 2.66 35.59
N GLY A 130 -17.16 2.78 34.29
CA GLY A 130 -16.79 4.03 33.67
C GLY A 130 -16.83 4.02 32.16
N THR A 131 -16.32 5.10 31.59
CA THR A 131 -16.15 5.26 30.14
C THR A 131 -14.68 5.25 29.77
N TRP A 132 -14.40 4.90 28.53
CA TRP A 132 -13.08 4.96 27.94
C TRP A 132 -13.16 5.38 26.48
N GLU A 133 -12.08 5.99 26.01
CA GLU A 133 -11.87 6.32 24.60
C GLU A 133 -10.40 6.09 24.28
N ALA A 134 -10.10 5.63 23.07
CA ALA A 134 -8.74 5.48 22.59
C ALA A 134 -8.67 5.80 21.11
N THR A 135 -7.53 6.30 20.67
CA THR A 135 -7.24 6.52 19.26
C THR A 135 -5.98 5.80 18.87
N ILE A 136 -5.95 5.30 17.65
CA ILE A 136 -4.73 4.80 17.04
C ILE A 136 -4.17 5.92 16.18
N THR A 137 -3.06 6.49 16.63
CA THR A 137 -2.14 7.17 15.71
C THR A 137 -1.32 6.07 15.06
N THR A 138 -1.89 5.35 14.10
CA THR A 138 -1.06 4.53 13.22
C THR A 138 -0.22 5.50 12.41
N THR A 139 0.99 5.81 12.86
CA THR A 139 2.08 5.97 11.92
C THR A 139 2.64 4.57 11.76
N GLY A 140 2.24 3.89 10.70
CA GLY A 140 2.92 2.67 10.25
C GLY A 140 4.42 2.93 10.22
N PRO A 141 5.27 1.90 10.44
CA PRO A 141 6.70 2.12 10.38
C PRO A 141 7.03 2.78 9.05
N THR A 142 7.86 3.83 9.08
CA THR A 142 8.25 4.49 7.83
C THR A 142 9.20 3.54 7.10
N PRO A 143 8.82 3.04 5.91
CA PRO A 143 9.69 2.14 5.16
C PRO A 143 10.97 2.87 4.75
N VAL A 144 12.05 2.12 4.53
CA VAL A 144 13.32 2.66 4.01
C VAL A 144 13.63 1.98 2.68
N ILE A 145 14.07 2.76 1.68
CA ILE A 145 14.52 2.22 0.38
C ILE A 145 16.02 2.48 0.24
N ASP A 146 16.84 1.46 0.49
CA ASP A 146 18.30 1.55 0.36
C ASP A 146 18.74 1.45 -1.09
N SER A 147 18.14 0.54 -1.87
CA SER A 147 18.49 0.36 -3.29
C SER A 147 17.28 0.06 -4.17
N VAL A 148 17.43 0.39 -5.46
CA VAL A 148 16.45 0.15 -6.51
C VAL A 148 17.18 -0.45 -7.71
N SER A 149 16.64 -1.55 -8.25
CA SER A 149 17.21 -2.25 -9.39
C SER A 149 16.12 -2.68 -10.37
N PRO A 150 16.22 -2.36 -11.68
CA PRO A 150 17.22 -1.48 -12.28
C PRO A 150 17.18 -0.06 -11.70
N ALA A 151 18.25 0.73 -11.79
CA ALA A 151 18.26 2.11 -11.27
C ALA A 151 17.62 3.12 -12.25
N ALA A 152 17.56 2.75 -13.53
CA ALA A 152 16.97 3.52 -14.61
C ALA A 152 16.58 2.58 -15.77
N VAL A 153 15.66 3.03 -16.63
CA VAL A 153 15.30 2.34 -17.90
C VAL A 153 15.11 3.33 -19.03
N LYS A 154 14.99 2.82 -20.26
CA LYS A 154 14.66 3.61 -21.43
C LYS A 154 13.15 3.82 -21.55
N ALA A 155 12.74 5.01 -21.98
CA ALA A 155 11.38 5.30 -22.37
C ALA A 155 10.89 4.30 -23.44
N GLY A 156 9.66 3.80 -23.27
CA GLY A 156 9.05 2.83 -24.20
C GLY A 156 9.72 1.46 -24.26
N GLY A 157 10.69 1.16 -23.39
CA GLY A 157 11.34 -0.15 -23.30
C GLY A 157 10.41 -1.27 -22.84
N PRO A 158 10.82 -2.54 -22.93
CA PRO A 158 10.00 -3.67 -22.48
C PRO A 158 9.72 -3.59 -20.97
N GLY A 159 8.59 -4.17 -20.55
CA GLY A 159 8.23 -4.24 -19.14
C GLY A 159 9.28 -5.01 -18.33
N PHE A 160 9.39 -4.70 -17.05
CA PHE A 160 10.44 -5.24 -16.19
C PHE A 160 9.95 -5.47 -14.75
N VAL A 161 10.75 -6.20 -13.97
CA VAL A 161 10.55 -6.36 -12.53
C VAL A 161 11.45 -5.36 -11.81
N LEU A 162 10.83 -4.44 -11.08
CA LEU A 162 11.48 -3.49 -10.21
C LEU A 162 11.72 -4.13 -8.84
N SER A 163 12.98 -4.19 -8.42
CA SER A 163 13.40 -4.65 -7.10
C SER A 163 13.71 -3.46 -6.21
N LEU A 164 13.03 -3.37 -5.07
CA LEU A 164 13.33 -2.41 -4.00
C LEU A 164 13.89 -3.20 -2.82
N ALA A 165 15.12 -2.89 -2.40
CA ALA A 165 15.69 -3.44 -1.19
C ALA A 165 15.81 -2.36 -0.12
N GLY A 166 15.53 -2.72 1.12
CA GLY A 166 15.47 -1.79 2.22
C GLY A 166 15.06 -2.44 3.53
N SER A 167 14.26 -1.73 4.32
CA SER A 167 13.78 -2.22 5.61
C SER A 167 12.41 -1.68 5.97
N ALA A 168 11.80 -2.32 6.98
CA ALA A 168 10.51 -1.97 7.54
C ALA A 168 9.34 -2.01 6.53
N PHE A 169 9.41 -2.88 5.51
CA PHE A 169 8.25 -3.13 4.66
C PHE A 169 7.24 -4.01 5.42
N ALA A 170 6.06 -3.48 5.69
CA ALA A 170 5.02 -4.19 6.44
C ALA A 170 4.17 -5.07 5.52
N SER A 171 3.51 -6.07 6.11
CA SER A 171 2.45 -6.80 5.41
C SER A 171 1.36 -5.83 4.94
N GLY A 172 0.94 -5.91 3.68
CA GLY A 172 -0.01 -4.96 3.08
C GLY A 172 0.59 -3.65 2.56
N VAL A 173 1.92 -3.54 2.47
CA VAL A 173 2.61 -2.41 1.83
C VAL A 173 2.14 -2.21 0.39
N ALA A 174 1.89 -0.95 0.03
CA ALA A 174 1.51 -0.52 -1.31
C ALA A 174 2.65 0.31 -1.95
N VAL A 175 2.83 0.17 -3.25
CA VAL A 175 3.81 0.95 -4.01
C VAL A 175 3.13 1.62 -5.20
N THR A 176 3.43 2.91 -5.41
CA THR A 176 2.93 3.67 -6.55
C THR A 176 4.07 4.26 -7.37
N TRP A 177 3.88 4.29 -8.69
CA TRP A 177 4.73 4.88 -9.72
C TRP A 177 4.04 6.16 -10.25
N ASP A 178 4.51 7.34 -9.83
CA ASP A 178 3.82 8.62 -10.07
C ASP A 178 2.33 8.58 -9.67
N GLY A 179 2.04 7.99 -8.51
CA GLY A 179 0.67 7.82 -8.01
C GLY A 179 -0.11 6.65 -8.64
N THR A 180 0.41 6.00 -9.69
CA THR A 180 -0.21 4.81 -10.27
C THR A 180 0.19 3.56 -9.48
N PRO A 181 -0.73 2.75 -8.95
CA PRO A 181 -0.39 1.54 -8.19
C PRO A 181 0.39 0.52 -9.02
N LEU A 182 1.43 -0.08 -8.43
CA LEU A 182 2.15 -1.21 -9.01
C LEU A 182 1.69 -2.53 -8.40
N ASN A 183 1.70 -3.59 -9.21
CA ASN A 183 1.39 -4.94 -8.75
C ASN A 183 2.65 -5.61 -8.19
N MET A 184 2.49 -6.35 -7.08
CA MET A 184 3.54 -7.19 -6.53
C MET A 184 3.78 -8.41 -7.44
N ALA A 185 5.03 -8.61 -7.85
CA ALA A 185 5.45 -9.79 -8.61
C ALA A 185 5.66 -11.02 -7.69
N ALA A 186 5.89 -10.79 -6.40
CA ALA A 186 6.02 -11.80 -5.36
C ALA A 186 5.53 -11.26 -4.01
N ALA A 187 5.29 -12.15 -3.03
CA ALA A 187 4.91 -11.72 -1.69
C ALA A 187 5.99 -10.79 -1.08
N PRO A 188 5.61 -9.64 -0.49
CA PRO A 188 6.56 -8.73 0.11
C PRO A 188 7.24 -9.37 1.33
N THR A 189 8.50 -9.01 1.56
CA THR A 189 9.22 -9.33 2.80
C THR A 189 9.57 -8.03 3.50
N GLU A 190 10.02 -8.11 4.76
CA GLU A 190 10.43 -6.91 5.52
C GLU A 190 11.57 -6.11 4.88
N THR A 191 12.32 -6.72 3.96
CA THR A 191 13.54 -6.14 3.37
C THR A 191 13.54 -6.09 1.84
N ALA A 192 12.54 -6.67 1.16
CA ALA A 192 12.49 -6.69 -0.30
C ALA A 192 11.07 -6.60 -0.85
N LEU A 193 10.89 -5.78 -1.88
CA LEU A 193 9.69 -5.71 -2.71
C LEU A 193 10.05 -5.98 -4.17
N LEU A 194 9.26 -6.82 -4.83
CA LEU A 194 9.37 -7.11 -6.26
C LEU A 194 8.07 -6.66 -6.93
N LEU A 195 8.16 -5.76 -7.91
CA LEU A 195 7.01 -5.09 -8.52
C LEU A 195 7.07 -5.24 -10.03
N THR A 196 5.92 -5.43 -10.68
CA THR A 196 5.82 -5.43 -12.14
C THR A 196 5.59 -4.01 -12.66
N VAL A 197 6.45 -3.55 -13.58
CA VAL A 197 6.30 -2.26 -14.27
C VAL A 197 6.07 -2.54 -15.76
N THR A 198 4.96 -2.05 -16.30
CA THR A 198 4.59 -2.24 -17.70
C THR A 198 4.97 -1.02 -18.56
N PRO A 199 5.25 -1.18 -19.87
CA PRO A 199 5.78 -0.11 -20.74
C PRO A 199 4.92 1.17 -20.80
N ASP A 200 3.60 1.03 -20.65
CA ASP A 200 2.63 2.12 -20.66
C ASP A 200 2.82 3.11 -19.51
N LEU A 201 3.51 2.74 -18.44
CA LEU A 201 3.83 3.61 -17.30
C LEU A 201 5.00 4.58 -17.58
N TYR A 202 5.77 4.35 -18.64
CA TYR A 202 6.96 5.15 -18.99
C TYR A 202 7.17 5.31 -20.51
N PRO A 203 6.18 5.85 -21.25
CA PRO A 203 6.27 6.00 -22.70
C PRO A 203 7.26 7.09 -23.16
N ALA A 204 7.60 8.03 -22.28
CA ALA A 204 8.49 9.14 -22.54
C ALA A 204 9.49 9.33 -21.38
N PRO A 205 10.64 9.98 -21.63
CA PRO A 205 11.64 10.27 -20.62
C PRO A 205 11.09 11.18 -19.52
N LYS A 206 11.35 10.82 -18.27
CA LYS A 206 10.98 11.58 -17.08
C LYS A 206 11.61 10.99 -15.83
N SER A 207 11.67 11.81 -14.78
CA SER A 207 11.88 11.31 -13.42
C SER A 207 10.54 10.85 -12.84
N ILE A 208 10.52 9.64 -12.31
CA ILE A 208 9.37 9.02 -11.66
C ILE A 208 9.55 9.08 -10.16
N THR A 209 8.49 9.43 -9.43
CA THR A 209 8.45 9.26 -7.98
C THR A 209 7.85 7.90 -7.63
N ILE A 210 8.69 7.01 -7.10
CA ILE A 210 8.24 5.77 -6.45
C ILE A 210 7.87 6.12 -5.01
N THR A 211 6.64 5.85 -4.61
CA THR A 211 6.20 5.99 -3.21
C THR A 211 5.89 4.61 -2.65
N VAL A 212 6.51 4.25 -1.53
CA VAL A 212 6.23 3.02 -0.78
C VAL A 212 5.50 3.42 0.50
N THR A 213 4.30 2.88 0.70
CA THR A 213 3.43 3.22 1.83
C THR A 213 3.03 1.95 2.58
N ASN A 214 3.38 1.88 3.86
CA ASN A 214 2.91 0.84 4.75
C ASN A 214 1.49 1.14 5.25
N PRO A 215 0.74 0.11 5.68
CA PRO A 215 -0.48 0.33 6.45
C PRO A 215 -0.21 1.24 7.65
N GLY A 216 -1.12 2.18 7.92
CA GLY A 216 -0.87 3.25 8.89
C GLY A 216 -0.10 4.44 8.32
N GLY A 217 0.07 4.57 7.02
CA GLY A 217 0.52 5.82 6.39
C GLY A 217 2.01 6.15 6.54
N GLY A 218 2.82 5.28 7.14
CA GLY A 218 4.28 5.39 7.07
C GLY A 218 4.71 5.27 5.61
N ALA A 219 5.33 6.31 5.06
CA ALA A 219 5.67 6.36 3.64
C ALA A 219 7.07 6.92 3.40
N THR A 220 7.71 6.42 2.34
CA THR A 220 8.98 6.93 1.83
C THR A 220 8.92 7.05 0.31
N GLN A 221 9.80 7.87 -0.24
CA GLN A 221 9.86 8.14 -1.67
C GLN A 221 11.26 7.97 -2.21
N ARG A 222 11.34 7.54 -3.46
CA ARG A 222 12.59 7.50 -4.22
C ARG A 222 12.34 7.85 -5.66
N THR A 223 13.26 8.62 -6.24
CA THR A 223 13.24 8.96 -7.67
C THR A 223 13.80 7.81 -8.49
N PHE A 224 13.20 7.57 -9.65
CA PHE A 224 13.63 6.60 -10.64
C PHE A 224 13.70 7.26 -12.02
N ALA A 225 14.81 7.05 -12.74
CA ALA A 225 15.03 7.71 -14.02
C ALA A 225 14.50 6.88 -15.19
N VAL A 226 13.65 7.49 -16.01
CA VAL A 226 13.33 7.02 -17.36
C VAL A 226 14.08 7.91 -18.35
N ARG A 227 15.04 7.33 -19.06
CA ARG A 227 15.94 8.05 -19.96
C ARG A 227 15.44 8.04 -21.41
N GLN A 228 15.88 9.03 -22.18
CA GLN A 228 15.73 9.06 -23.64
C GLN A 228 16.28 7.76 -24.27
N ASN A 229 15.69 7.39 -25.40
CA ASN A 229 16.27 6.40 -26.31
C ASN A 229 16.65 7.10 -27.60
N SER A 230 17.54 8.08 -27.51
CA SER A 230 17.96 8.90 -28.65
C SER A 230 19.44 8.70 -28.93
N THR A 231 19.81 8.65 -30.21
CA THR A 231 21.22 8.70 -30.65
C THR A 231 21.82 10.10 -30.46
N ALA A 232 20.96 11.10 -30.25
CA ALA A 232 21.35 12.47 -29.98
C ALA A 232 21.69 12.74 -28.50
N ASP A 233 21.37 11.83 -27.58
CA ASP A 233 21.80 11.85 -26.16
C ASP A 233 23.26 11.34 -26.11
N ALA A 234 24.19 12.26 -26.36
CA ALA A 234 25.61 12.00 -26.54
C ALA A 234 26.38 11.91 -25.22
N ASP A 235 25.89 12.53 -24.14
CA ASP A 235 26.52 12.45 -22.82
C ASP A 235 25.87 11.43 -21.86
N CYS A 236 24.78 10.81 -22.30
CA CYS A 236 24.08 9.70 -21.65
C CYS A 236 23.41 10.08 -20.32
N ASP A 237 23.09 11.35 -20.12
CA ASP A 237 22.41 11.82 -18.91
C ASP A 237 20.89 11.54 -18.92
N GLY A 238 20.34 11.28 -20.10
CA GLY A 238 18.96 10.86 -20.31
C GLY A 238 18.04 11.95 -20.83
N ASP A 239 18.55 13.11 -21.20
CA ASP A 239 17.90 14.12 -22.04
C ASP A 239 18.64 14.35 -23.36
N VAL A 240 18.04 15.14 -24.27
CA VAL A 240 18.73 15.64 -25.47
C VAL A 240 18.74 17.15 -25.38
N ASP A 241 19.88 17.71 -24.97
CA ASP A 241 20.05 19.12 -24.63
C ASP A 241 21.30 19.75 -25.29
N ALA A 242 21.66 20.96 -24.89
CA ALA A 242 22.83 21.65 -25.44
C ALA A 242 24.16 21.02 -24.98
N THR A 243 24.16 20.31 -23.85
CA THR A 243 25.31 19.59 -23.29
C THR A 243 25.71 18.45 -24.22
N ASP A 244 24.74 17.74 -24.82
CA ASP A 244 24.99 16.75 -25.86
C ASP A 244 25.70 17.32 -27.08
N ALA A 245 25.21 18.46 -27.59
CA ALA A 245 25.83 19.11 -28.75
C ALA A 245 27.27 19.53 -28.45
N VAL A 246 27.53 20.00 -27.22
CA VAL A 246 28.88 20.34 -26.75
C VAL A 246 29.76 19.08 -26.61
N ALA A 247 29.19 17.95 -26.17
CA ALA A 247 29.89 16.68 -26.09
C ALA A 247 30.35 16.19 -27.48
N VAL A 248 29.44 16.23 -28.48
CA VAL A 248 29.76 15.89 -29.87
C VAL A 248 30.83 16.83 -30.44
N MET A 249 30.67 18.15 -30.28
CA MET A 249 31.63 19.14 -30.79
C MET A 249 33.03 19.01 -30.17
N ARG A 250 33.11 18.64 -28.88
CA ARG A 250 34.40 18.36 -28.21
C ARG A 250 35.09 17.13 -28.77
N SER A 251 34.33 16.06 -29.07
CA SER A 251 34.83 14.85 -29.71
C SER A 251 35.39 15.12 -31.11
N ILE A 252 34.68 15.90 -31.93
CA ILE A 252 35.15 16.32 -33.26
C ILE A 252 36.47 17.10 -33.16
N ALA A 253 36.56 18.02 -32.18
CA ALA A 253 37.72 18.89 -32.01
C ALA A 253 38.91 18.19 -31.33
N ALA A 254 38.80 16.90 -30.97
CA ALA A 254 39.81 16.15 -30.22
C ALA A 254 40.27 16.88 -28.93
N LEU A 255 39.37 17.66 -28.31
CA LEU A 255 39.68 18.42 -27.11
C LEU A 255 39.67 17.48 -25.90
N SER A 256 40.71 17.56 -25.06
CA SER A 256 40.72 16.84 -23.78
C SER A 256 39.68 17.46 -22.82
N GLY A 257 38.61 16.71 -22.56
CA GLY A 257 37.53 17.02 -21.62
C GLY A 257 37.05 15.75 -20.94
N PRO A 258 36.22 15.82 -19.87
CA PRO A 258 35.83 14.64 -19.11
C PRO A 258 35.33 13.58 -20.07
N PRO A 259 35.82 12.33 -19.96
CA PRO A 259 35.47 11.27 -20.90
C PRO A 259 33.95 11.24 -20.99
N ILE A 260 33.40 11.32 -22.21
CA ILE A 260 32.04 10.83 -22.43
C ILE A 260 32.03 9.46 -21.74
N PRO A 261 31.21 9.24 -20.70
CA PRO A 261 31.23 7.99 -19.97
C PRO A 261 31.17 6.88 -21.02
N VAL A 262 32.24 6.07 -21.06
CA VAL A 262 32.70 5.28 -22.23
C VAL A 262 31.66 4.29 -22.76
N VAL A 263 30.51 4.19 -22.10
CA VAL A 263 29.38 3.45 -22.62
C VAL A 263 28.09 4.19 -22.20
N CYS A 264 27.46 4.91 -23.13
CA CYS A 264 26.03 4.76 -23.28
C CYS A 264 25.85 3.25 -23.49
N GLN A 265 25.55 2.47 -22.45
CA GLN A 265 25.52 0.98 -22.45
C GLN A 265 24.59 0.35 -23.49
N PHE A 266 24.01 1.15 -24.39
CA PHE A 266 22.90 0.83 -25.22
C PHE A 266 22.98 1.38 -26.65
N SER A 267 24.16 1.86 -27.10
CA SER A 267 24.42 2.12 -28.52
C SER A 267 25.54 1.21 -29.05
N THR A 268 25.34 0.62 -30.23
CA THR A 268 26.40 -0.09 -30.97
C THR A 268 27.32 0.87 -31.72
N THR A 269 26.98 2.16 -31.74
CA THR A 269 27.79 3.22 -32.34
C THR A 269 28.57 4.00 -31.27
N PRO A 270 29.67 4.68 -31.64
CA PRO A 270 30.41 5.55 -30.74
C PRO A 270 29.48 6.59 -30.09
N PRO A 271 29.65 6.91 -28.79
CA PRO A 271 28.93 8.03 -28.17
C PRO A 271 29.13 9.33 -28.96
N GLY A 272 28.03 9.95 -29.40
CA GLY A 272 28.05 11.16 -30.22
C GLY A 272 27.98 10.96 -31.74
N ASP A 273 27.85 9.72 -32.23
CA ASP A 273 27.41 9.39 -33.60
C ASP A 273 25.87 9.38 -33.61
N ALA A 274 25.30 10.57 -33.82
CA ALA A 274 23.88 10.84 -33.69
C ALA A 274 23.10 10.48 -34.96
N ASP A 275 23.74 10.52 -36.13
CA ASP A 275 23.11 10.15 -37.41
C ASP A 275 23.33 8.68 -37.82
N LEU A 276 24.09 7.92 -37.02
CA LEU A 276 24.34 6.48 -37.15
C LEU A 276 25.15 6.10 -38.40
N ASP A 277 26.00 7.01 -38.91
CA ASP A 277 26.86 6.73 -40.05
C ASP A 277 28.17 6.01 -39.70
N GLY A 278 28.46 5.85 -38.40
CA GLY A 278 29.65 5.19 -37.88
C GLY A 278 30.84 6.11 -37.66
N THR A 279 30.70 7.42 -37.91
CA THR A 279 31.73 8.44 -37.71
C THR A 279 31.18 9.63 -36.93
N ILE A 280 32.04 10.29 -36.14
CA ILE A 280 31.64 11.49 -35.38
C ILE A 280 32.06 12.73 -36.17
N THR A 281 31.08 13.47 -36.70
CA THR A 281 31.27 14.61 -37.61
C THR A 281 30.39 15.80 -37.25
N LEU A 282 30.53 16.91 -37.99
CA LEU A 282 29.65 18.08 -37.81
C LEU A 282 28.19 17.78 -38.16
N SER A 283 27.92 16.72 -38.94
CA SER A 283 26.55 16.26 -39.22
C SER A 283 25.86 15.80 -37.94
N ASP A 284 26.57 15.10 -37.06
CA ASP A 284 26.07 14.67 -35.75
C ASP A 284 25.76 15.85 -34.84
N ALA A 285 26.69 16.81 -34.74
CA ALA A 285 26.47 18.00 -33.94
C ALA A 285 25.26 18.81 -34.44
N LEU A 286 25.08 18.89 -35.76
CA LEU A 286 23.93 19.53 -36.37
C LEU A 286 22.64 18.74 -36.14
N TYR A 287 22.70 17.41 -36.12
CA TYR A 287 21.57 16.54 -35.80
C TYR A 287 21.09 16.80 -34.37
N VAL A 288 21.98 16.74 -33.38
CA VAL A 288 21.66 17.03 -31.97
C VAL A 288 21.04 18.42 -31.84
N LEU A 289 21.66 19.46 -32.43
CA LEU A 289 21.13 20.82 -32.38
C LEU A 289 19.73 20.95 -32.98
N ARG A 290 19.40 20.19 -34.03
CA ARG A 290 18.05 20.18 -34.62
C ARG A 290 17.05 19.48 -33.72
N VAL A 291 17.45 18.43 -33.02
CA VAL A 291 16.62 17.76 -32.02
C VAL A 291 16.35 18.69 -30.82
N VAL A 292 17.39 19.34 -30.29
CA VAL A 292 17.29 20.34 -29.21
C VAL A 292 16.38 21.51 -29.62
N ALA A 293 16.47 21.97 -30.87
CA ALA A 293 15.63 23.04 -31.39
C ALA A 293 14.19 22.62 -31.71
N GLY A 294 13.83 21.34 -31.49
CA GLY A 294 12.51 20.79 -31.82
C GLY A 294 12.22 20.73 -33.33
N ILE A 295 13.25 20.81 -34.17
CA ILE A 295 13.15 20.72 -35.63
C ILE A 295 13.05 19.25 -36.06
N LEU A 296 13.78 18.37 -35.37
CA LEU A 296 13.70 16.92 -35.54
C LEU A 296 13.08 16.28 -34.29
N PRO A 297 12.33 15.17 -34.43
CA PRO A 297 11.89 14.39 -33.29
C PRO A 297 13.08 13.78 -32.55
N GLN A 298 12.91 13.60 -31.24
CA GLN A 298 13.85 12.90 -30.35
C GLN A 298 13.82 11.39 -30.55
#